data_AF-A0A377PHX3-F1
#
_entry.id   AF-A0A377PHX3-F1
#
_cell.length_a   1.000
_cell.length_b   1.000
_cell.length_c   1.000
_cell.angle_alpha   90.00
_cell.angle_beta   90.00
_cell.angle_gamma   90.00
#
_symmetry.space_group_name_H-M   'P 1'
#
loop_
_entity.id
_entity.type
_entity.pdbx_description
1 polymer ?
#
loop_
_entity_poly.entity_id
_entity_poly.type
_entity_poly.pdbx_seq_one_letter_code
_entity_poly.pdbx_strand_id
1 'polypeptide(L)'
;MLHEGISDASGADTLTMRQPANKSLTLLVSPAGGGRCEGGDLVLGSLRFPLQLFMQERAVVCGDLVQFSAQPNETRVGVRAVNRSVKGERSFSEFGAFPRVQVGNVSFNVEGDSSGENYPIYLDLTALQTDAVTIQASFDKPALSMGLVGELNDATANARLKIAKTLQSGDEALPYLLTFESTQQHDNHYQLRASKGALSIPYRISIDGKEIAPGFQYRGTIPSGTATVDWVDIQFALSGKSTRGLAAGTRLIDTLTAVITPNS
;
A
#
# COMPACT_ATOMS: atom_id res chain seq x y z
N MET A 1 6.63 -1.71 -14.16
CA MET A 1 6.71 -2.43 -15.45
C MET A 1 7.31 -1.49 -16.47
N LEU A 2 8.10 -2.00 -17.42
CA LEU A 2 8.76 -1.21 -18.46
C LEU A 2 7.89 -1.21 -19.71
N HIS A 3 7.41 -0.03 -20.11
CA HIS A 3 6.59 0.12 -21.31
C HIS A 3 7.21 1.11 -22.29
N GLU A 4 7.23 0.64 -23.55
CA GLU A 4 7.29 1.36 -24.84
C GLU A 4 8.65 1.67 -25.48
N GLY A 5 8.96 0.83 -26.48
CA GLY A 5 9.53 1.19 -27.77
C GLY A 5 9.24 0.05 -28.77
N ILE A 6 8.97 0.39 -30.04
CA ILE A 6 8.40 -0.43 -31.13
C ILE A 6 8.14 -1.91 -30.79
N SER A 7 6.88 -2.19 -30.41
CA SER A 7 6.36 -3.53 -30.11
C SER A 7 6.04 -4.31 -31.38
N ASP A 8 7.04 -4.57 -32.22
CA ASP A 8 6.90 -5.58 -33.27
C ASP A 8 7.03 -6.97 -32.61
N ALA A 9 5.99 -7.43 -31.92
CA ALA A 9 5.84 -8.80 -31.42
C ALA A 9 6.79 -9.28 -30.29
N SER A 10 7.43 -8.39 -29.53
CA SER A 10 8.14 -8.74 -28.29
C SER A 10 7.26 -8.44 -27.07
N GLY A 11 7.20 -9.37 -26.11
CA GLY A 11 6.31 -9.28 -24.94
C GLY A 11 6.62 -8.09 -24.02
N ALA A 12 5.82 -7.93 -22.95
CA ALA A 12 6.06 -6.91 -21.92
C ALA A 12 7.52 -6.94 -21.42
N ASP A 13 8.09 -5.77 -21.11
CA ASP A 13 9.48 -5.57 -20.64
C ASP A 13 10.60 -5.86 -21.67
N THR A 14 10.28 -5.94 -22.96
CA THR A 14 11.25 -6.13 -24.04
C THR A 14 11.20 -4.98 -25.05
N LEU A 15 12.38 -4.53 -25.49
CA LEU A 15 12.55 -3.58 -26.57
C LEU A 15 13.43 -4.19 -27.66
N THR A 16 12.94 -4.24 -28.89
CA THR A 16 13.65 -4.84 -30.03
C THR A 16 13.67 -3.94 -31.25
N MET A 17 14.75 -4.02 -32.01
CA MET A 17 14.89 -3.39 -33.32
C MET A 17 15.38 -4.42 -34.34
N ARG A 18 15.03 -4.21 -35.61
CA ARG A 18 15.54 -5.01 -36.74
C ARG A 18 16.90 -4.47 -37.16
N GLN A 19 17.91 -5.33 -37.18
CA GLN A 19 19.20 -5.08 -37.79
C GLN A 19 19.12 -5.46 -39.28
N PRO A 20 19.26 -4.50 -40.22
CA PRO A 20 19.25 -4.81 -41.64
C PRO A 20 20.39 -5.75 -42.05
N ALA A 21 20.16 -6.55 -43.08
CA ALA A 21 21.19 -7.40 -43.65
C ALA A 21 22.43 -6.58 -44.08
N ASN A 22 23.61 -7.13 -43.81
CA ASN A 22 24.92 -6.55 -44.12
C ASN A 22 25.21 -5.19 -43.46
N LYS A 23 24.49 -4.82 -42.39
CA LYS A 23 24.74 -3.59 -41.62
C LYS A 23 25.11 -3.92 -40.19
N SER A 24 26.14 -3.26 -39.65
CA SER A 24 26.41 -3.33 -38.22
C SER A 24 25.44 -2.45 -37.42
N LEU A 25 25.28 -2.76 -36.13
CA LEU A 25 24.39 -2.06 -35.23
C LEU A 25 25.06 -1.90 -33.87
N THR A 26 24.87 -0.74 -33.24
CA THR A 26 25.28 -0.50 -31.86
C THR A 26 24.07 -0.27 -30.98
N LEU A 27 24.16 -0.77 -29.75
CA LEU A 27 23.14 -0.62 -28.71
C LEU A 27 23.80 -0.03 -27.48
N LEU A 28 23.19 1.00 -26.91
CA LEU A 28 23.64 1.61 -25.67
C LEU A 28 22.45 1.84 -24.75
N VAL A 29 22.60 1.44 -23.49
CA VAL A 29 21.68 1.82 -22.41
C VAL A 29 22.32 2.97 -21.64
N SER A 30 21.61 4.09 -21.54
CA SER A 30 22.08 5.28 -20.84
C SER A 30 21.10 5.71 -19.75
N PRO A 31 21.58 6.33 -18.66
CA PRO A 31 20.70 6.86 -17.64
C PRO A 31 20.02 8.15 -18.11
N ALA A 32 18.80 8.39 -17.63
CA ALA A 32 18.03 9.58 -17.95
C ALA A 32 17.04 9.89 -16.81
N GLY A 33 16.56 11.13 -16.76
CA GLY A 33 15.70 11.58 -15.67
C GLY A 33 16.41 11.46 -14.32
N GLY A 34 15.78 10.77 -13.36
CA GLY A 34 16.34 10.50 -12.03
C GLY A 34 17.22 9.24 -11.95
N GLY A 35 17.35 8.49 -13.04
CA GLY A 35 18.13 7.26 -13.05
C GLY A 35 19.64 7.50 -13.14
N ARG A 36 20.43 6.51 -12.71
CA ARG A 36 21.90 6.49 -12.84
C ARG A 36 22.39 5.08 -13.19
N CYS A 37 23.60 4.96 -13.73
CA CYS A 37 24.26 3.65 -13.85
C CYS A 37 25.03 3.35 -12.55
N GLU A 38 24.79 2.19 -11.93
CA GLU A 38 25.50 1.77 -10.72
C GLU A 38 25.74 0.25 -10.76
N GLY A 39 27.01 -0.17 -10.61
CA GLY A 39 27.36 -1.60 -10.66
C GLY A 39 27.03 -2.29 -11.98
N GLY A 40 26.90 -1.52 -13.07
CA GLY A 40 26.51 -2.00 -14.40
C GLY A 40 25.00 -2.10 -14.63
N ASP A 41 24.17 -1.88 -13.61
CA ASP A 41 22.72 -1.83 -13.75
C ASP A 41 22.25 -0.37 -13.90
N LEU A 42 21.08 -0.19 -14.53
CA LEU A 42 20.35 1.06 -14.42
C LEU A 42 19.64 1.09 -13.05
N VAL A 43 19.74 2.18 -12.30
CA VAL A 43 19.19 2.28 -10.95
C VAL A 43 18.42 3.58 -10.71
N LEU A 44 17.40 3.51 -9.85
CA LEU A 44 16.62 4.65 -9.38
C LEU A 44 16.43 4.50 -7.85
N GLY A 45 17.04 5.39 -7.06
CA GLY A 45 17.05 5.25 -5.60
C GLY A 45 17.73 3.93 -5.18
N SER A 46 16.97 3.04 -4.53
CA SER A 46 17.38 1.68 -4.15
C SER A 46 16.97 0.60 -5.17
N LEU A 47 16.21 0.95 -6.21
CA LEU A 47 15.78 0.02 -7.24
C LEU A 47 16.87 -0.20 -8.28
N ARG A 48 17.08 -1.47 -8.65
CA ARG A 48 18.01 -1.87 -9.69
C ARG A 48 17.27 -2.57 -10.83
N PHE A 49 17.59 -2.19 -12.05
CA PHE A 49 17.00 -2.68 -13.29
C PHE A 49 18.07 -3.39 -14.12
N PRO A 50 18.36 -4.66 -13.81
CA PRO A 50 19.27 -5.45 -14.63
C PRO A 50 18.67 -5.71 -16.01
N LEU A 51 19.47 -5.49 -17.05
CA LEU A 51 19.08 -5.68 -18.44
C LEU A 51 19.89 -6.83 -19.06
N GLN A 52 19.26 -7.56 -19.98
CA GLN A 52 19.90 -8.60 -20.78
C GLN A 52 19.55 -8.41 -22.25
N LEU A 53 20.35 -9.01 -23.12
CA LEU A 53 20.00 -9.08 -24.53
C LEU A 53 18.76 -9.97 -24.73
N PHE A 54 17.87 -9.56 -25.63
CA PHE A 54 16.59 -10.24 -25.84
C PHE A 54 16.74 -11.72 -26.24
N MET A 55 17.72 -12.03 -27.10
CA MET A 55 17.97 -13.37 -27.64
C MET A 55 19.17 -14.07 -27.00
N GLN A 56 19.85 -13.43 -26.04
CA GLN A 56 21.05 -13.97 -25.40
C GLN A 56 20.95 -13.72 -23.90
N GLU A 57 21.28 -14.69 -23.05
CA GLU A 57 21.34 -14.48 -21.58
C GLU A 57 22.52 -13.60 -21.13
N ARG A 58 23.12 -12.85 -22.06
CA ARG A 58 24.20 -11.92 -21.81
C ARG A 58 23.63 -10.63 -21.20
N ALA A 59 24.19 -10.23 -20.06
CA ALA A 59 23.87 -8.96 -19.41
C ALA A 59 24.29 -7.77 -20.28
N VAL A 60 23.48 -6.71 -20.23
CA VAL A 60 23.76 -5.41 -20.84
C VAL A 60 24.16 -4.46 -19.73
N VAL A 61 25.38 -3.94 -19.81
CA VAL A 61 25.95 -3.03 -18.81
C VAL A 61 25.52 -1.60 -19.16
N CYS A 62 24.90 -0.91 -18.20
CA CYS A 62 24.51 0.49 -18.33
C CYS A 62 25.77 1.35 -18.56
N GLY A 63 25.74 2.16 -19.62
CA GLY A 63 26.87 2.99 -20.06
C GLY A 63 27.80 2.33 -21.08
N ASP A 64 27.74 1.01 -21.26
CA ASP A 64 28.58 0.30 -22.22
C ASP A 64 27.91 0.19 -23.59
N LEU A 65 28.72 0.38 -24.63
CA LEU A 65 28.31 0.21 -26.01
C LEU A 65 28.42 -1.26 -26.42
N VAL A 66 27.29 -1.88 -26.75
CA VAL A 66 27.21 -3.24 -27.28
C VAL A 66 27.19 -3.18 -28.80
N GLN A 67 28.17 -3.81 -29.44
CA GLN A 67 28.28 -3.83 -30.91
C GLN A 67 27.85 -5.18 -31.46
N PHE A 68 27.01 -5.13 -32.50
CA PHE A 68 26.57 -6.26 -33.29
C PHE A 68 27.19 -6.16 -34.68
N SER A 69 27.99 -7.15 -35.05
CA SER A 69 28.58 -7.26 -36.38
C SER A 69 27.49 -7.42 -37.45
N ALA A 70 27.78 -6.97 -38.67
CA ALA A 70 26.90 -7.18 -39.81
C ALA A 70 26.60 -8.68 -40.02
N GLN A 71 25.33 -8.99 -40.23
CA GLN A 71 24.84 -10.35 -40.50
C GLN A 71 24.33 -10.46 -41.93
N PRO A 72 24.49 -11.61 -42.62
CA PRO A 72 24.04 -11.76 -44.01
C PRO A 72 22.52 -11.69 -44.16
N ASN A 73 21.78 -12.02 -43.11
CA ASN A 73 20.32 -11.95 -43.05
C ASN A 73 19.89 -10.87 -42.05
N GLU A 74 18.67 -10.36 -42.21
CA GLU A 74 18.03 -9.50 -41.21
C GLU A 74 17.90 -10.26 -39.88
N THR A 75 18.27 -9.62 -38.78
CA THR A 75 18.20 -10.20 -37.44
C THR A 75 17.53 -9.24 -36.48
N ARG A 76 16.95 -9.77 -35.39
CA ARG A 76 16.39 -8.94 -34.31
C ARG A 76 17.37 -8.84 -33.17
N VAL A 77 17.61 -7.62 -32.75
CA VAL A 77 18.40 -7.29 -31.57
C VAL A 77 17.53 -6.53 -30.60
N GLY A 78 17.86 -6.58 -29.31
CA GLY A 78 17.06 -5.91 -28.31
C GLY A 78 17.55 -6.13 -26.91
N VAL A 79 16.91 -5.42 -25.98
CA VAL A 79 17.10 -5.60 -24.55
C VAL A 79 15.81 -6.04 -23.90
N ARG A 80 15.95 -6.78 -22.81
CA ARG A 80 14.86 -7.21 -21.95
C ARG A 80 15.26 -6.93 -20.52
N ALA A 81 14.31 -6.43 -19.72
CA ALA A 81 14.53 -6.33 -18.30
C ALA A 81 14.38 -7.67 -17.60
N VAL A 82 15.29 -7.93 -16.68
CA VAL A 82 15.25 -9.16 -15.88
C VAL A 82 14.46 -8.87 -14.62
N ASN A 83 13.37 -9.61 -14.42
CA ASN A 83 12.61 -9.52 -13.19
C ASN A 83 13.45 -10.12 -12.04
N ARG A 84 14.08 -9.26 -11.25
CA ARG A 84 14.64 -9.65 -9.95
C ARG A 84 13.65 -9.27 -8.88
N SER A 85 13.20 -10.27 -8.12
CA SER A 85 12.50 -10.07 -6.87
C SER A 85 13.44 -9.39 -5.87
N VAL A 86 13.37 -8.06 -5.78
CA VAL A 86 14.14 -7.29 -4.81
C VAL A 86 13.50 -7.49 -3.42
N LYS A 87 14.18 -8.23 -2.55
CA LYS A 87 13.94 -8.23 -1.10
C LYS A 87 14.71 -7.05 -0.51
N GLY A 88 14.04 -5.94 -0.25
CA GLY A 88 14.63 -4.75 0.37
C GLY A 88 13.56 -3.71 0.72
N GLU A 89 13.83 -2.93 1.76
CA GLU A 89 12.95 -1.86 2.22
C GLU A 89 12.75 -0.82 1.11
N ARG A 90 11.48 -0.59 0.80
CA ARG A 90 11.03 0.31 -0.27
C ARG A 90 10.73 1.66 0.36
N SER A 91 11.64 2.63 0.21
CA SER A 91 11.32 4.03 0.48
C SER A 91 11.03 4.72 -0.85
N PHE A 92 9.77 5.05 -1.11
CA PHE A 92 9.30 5.77 -2.30
C PHE A 92 8.95 7.24 -2.00
N SER A 93 9.46 7.77 -0.89
CA SER A 93 9.11 9.10 -0.36
C SER A 93 9.46 10.27 -1.30
N GLU A 94 10.25 10.06 -2.35
CA GLU A 94 10.67 11.11 -3.28
C GLU A 94 9.86 11.20 -4.58
N PHE A 95 9.04 10.21 -4.95
CA PHE A 95 8.30 10.21 -6.22
C PHE A 95 6.87 10.73 -6.08
N GLY A 96 6.75 11.87 -5.38
CA GLY A 96 5.50 12.62 -5.29
C GLY A 96 4.98 12.99 -6.68
N ALA A 97 3.70 12.67 -6.92
CA ALA A 97 2.85 13.16 -8.01
C ALA A 97 2.92 12.52 -9.42
N PHE A 98 3.89 11.68 -9.79
CA PHE A 98 3.94 11.13 -11.17
C PHE A 98 3.93 9.60 -11.24
N PRO A 99 2.91 8.98 -11.89
CA PRO A 99 2.79 7.52 -11.99
C PRO A 99 3.84 6.88 -12.91
N ARG A 100 4.54 7.68 -13.72
CA ARG A 100 5.59 7.23 -14.64
C ARG A 100 6.84 8.07 -14.45
N VAL A 101 7.95 7.41 -14.15
CA VAL A 101 9.25 8.07 -13.94
C VAL A 101 10.22 7.56 -15.00
N GLN A 102 10.81 8.46 -15.79
CA GLN A 102 11.87 8.08 -16.72
C GLN A 102 13.14 7.73 -15.93
N VAL A 103 13.71 6.57 -16.21
CA VAL A 103 14.92 6.07 -15.56
C VAL A 103 16.11 5.96 -16.51
N GLY A 104 15.88 5.87 -17.82
CA GLY A 104 16.95 5.68 -18.79
C GLY A 104 16.48 5.81 -20.23
N ASN A 105 17.38 5.50 -21.15
CA ASN A 105 17.09 5.33 -22.57
C ASN A 105 17.85 4.12 -23.13
N VAL A 106 17.29 3.51 -24.17
CA VAL A 106 17.99 2.57 -25.05
C VAL A 106 18.13 3.23 -26.41
N SER A 107 19.37 3.42 -26.85
CA SER A 107 19.67 3.94 -28.19
C SER A 107 20.19 2.83 -29.09
N PHE A 108 19.67 2.77 -30.31
CA PHE A 108 20.17 1.92 -31.38
C PHE A 108 20.69 2.76 -32.54
N ASN A 109 21.89 2.48 -33.01
CA ASN A 109 22.44 3.12 -34.21
C ASN A 109 22.84 2.07 -35.23
N VAL A 110 22.22 2.13 -36.41
CA VAL A 110 22.55 1.29 -37.57
C VAL A 110 23.62 1.97 -38.41
N GLU A 111 24.54 1.18 -38.94
CA GLU A 111 25.60 1.67 -39.82
C GLU A 111 25.07 2.42 -41.05
N GLY A 112 25.45 3.69 -41.16
CA GLY A 112 25.03 4.57 -42.25
C GLY A 112 23.69 5.26 -42.03
N ASP A 113 23.05 5.05 -40.88
CA ASP A 113 21.94 5.87 -40.40
C ASP A 113 22.47 6.93 -39.44
N SER A 114 22.15 8.20 -39.72
CA SER A 114 22.59 9.34 -38.91
C SER A 114 21.60 9.73 -37.82
N SER A 115 20.39 9.15 -37.85
CA SER A 115 19.27 9.61 -37.04
C SER A 115 19.13 8.91 -35.69
N GLY A 116 19.71 7.71 -35.52
CA GLY A 116 19.81 6.98 -34.24
C GLY A 116 18.49 6.85 -33.47
N GLU A 117 17.93 5.65 -33.38
CA GLU A 117 16.67 5.47 -32.68
C GLU A 117 16.88 5.46 -31.16
N ASN A 118 16.20 6.33 -30.43
CA ASN A 118 16.33 6.44 -28.98
C ASN A 118 14.98 6.23 -28.28
N TYR A 119 14.93 5.26 -27.37
CA TYR A 119 13.71 4.83 -26.70
C TYR A 119 13.79 5.07 -25.20
N PRO A 120 12.90 5.89 -24.62
CA PRO A 120 12.89 6.13 -23.19
C PRO A 120 12.45 4.89 -22.40
N ILE A 121 13.08 4.69 -21.25
CA ILE A 121 12.81 3.63 -20.28
C ILE A 121 12.04 4.26 -19.12
N TYR A 122 10.77 3.87 -18.93
CA TYR A 122 9.92 4.36 -17.84
C TYR A 122 9.65 3.29 -16.78
N LEU A 123 9.72 3.70 -15.53
CA LEU A 123 9.20 2.96 -14.40
C LEU A 123 7.73 3.34 -14.18
N ASP A 124 6.84 2.39 -14.42
CA ASP A 124 5.43 2.51 -14.05
C ASP A 124 5.22 2.16 -12.57
N LEU A 125 4.81 3.16 -11.79
CA LEU A 125 4.51 3.09 -10.35
C LEU A 125 3.01 2.96 -10.07
N THR A 126 2.14 2.86 -11.08
CA THR A 126 0.68 2.72 -10.87
C THR A 126 0.33 1.51 -10.01
N ALA A 127 1.05 0.41 -10.17
CA ALA A 127 0.89 -0.81 -9.35
C ALA A 127 1.26 -0.61 -7.86
N LEU A 128 1.95 0.47 -7.50
CA LEU A 128 2.24 0.86 -6.12
C LEU A 128 1.25 1.90 -5.58
N GLN A 129 0.52 2.60 -6.47
CA GLN A 129 -0.50 3.59 -6.09
C GLN A 129 -1.86 2.97 -5.77
N THR A 130 -2.09 1.71 -6.15
CA THR A 130 -3.29 0.96 -5.76
C THR A 130 -3.10 0.34 -4.38
N ASP A 131 -3.86 0.85 -3.40
CA ASP A 131 -4.05 0.31 -2.04
C ASP A 131 -2.93 0.52 -1.01
N ALA A 132 -2.24 1.66 -1.04
CA ALA A 132 -1.43 2.07 0.09
C ALA A 132 -2.33 2.43 1.28
N VAL A 133 -2.56 1.47 2.19
CA VAL A 133 -3.23 1.71 3.48
C VAL A 133 -2.52 2.86 4.19
N THR A 134 -3.19 3.99 4.39
CA THR A 134 -2.62 5.21 5.01
C THR A 134 -2.77 5.22 6.53
N ILE A 135 -3.72 4.44 7.07
CA ILE A 135 -4.01 4.34 8.49
C ILE A 135 -4.01 2.88 8.96
N GLN A 136 -3.42 2.61 10.11
CA GLN A 136 -3.58 1.36 10.85
C GLN A 136 -4.26 1.62 12.19
N ALA A 137 -5.21 0.77 12.59
CA ALA A 137 -5.90 0.87 13.87
C ALA A 137 -5.90 -0.44 14.66
N SER A 138 -5.81 -0.35 15.98
CA SER A 138 -5.84 -1.52 16.88
C SER A 138 -6.23 -1.12 18.30
N PHE A 139 -7.06 -1.93 18.96
CA PHE A 139 -7.27 -1.80 20.40
C PHE A 139 -6.04 -2.23 21.20
N ASP A 140 -5.82 -1.61 22.35
CA ASP A 140 -4.76 -1.96 23.31
C ASP A 140 -4.92 -3.37 23.89
N LYS A 141 -6.16 -3.88 23.91
CA LYS A 141 -6.50 -5.24 24.32
C LYS A 141 -7.58 -5.85 23.40
N PRO A 142 -7.50 -7.16 23.11
CA PRO A 142 -8.44 -7.83 22.20
C PRO A 142 -9.80 -8.12 22.84
N ALA A 143 -9.92 -8.05 24.17
CA ALA A 143 -11.15 -8.29 24.90
C ALA A 143 -11.25 -7.39 26.12
N LEU A 144 -12.46 -6.91 26.40
CA LEU A 144 -12.77 -6.07 27.55
C LEU A 144 -13.76 -6.79 28.47
N SER A 145 -13.49 -6.80 29.77
CA SER A 145 -14.39 -7.32 30.79
C SER A 145 -14.84 -6.19 31.71
N MET A 146 -16.16 -6.06 31.89
CA MET A 146 -16.76 -5.14 32.86
C MET A 146 -16.92 -5.77 34.26
N GLY A 147 -16.54 -7.04 34.42
CA GLY A 147 -16.65 -7.75 35.71
C GLY A 147 -18.08 -8.20 36.02
N LEU A 148 -18.39 -8.30 37.32
CA LEU A 148 -19.71 -8.71 37.80
C LEU A 148 -20.63 -7.50 37.89
N VAL A 149 -21.79 -7.62 37.26
CA VAL A 149 -22.83 -6.59 37.25
C VAL A 149 -24.06 -7.16 37.93
N GLY A 150 -24.73 -6.33 38.74
CA GLY A 150 -25.95 -6.70 39.43
C GLY A 150 -26.91 -5.53 39.48
N GLU A 151 -28.16 -5.79 39.87
CA GLU A 151 -29.24 -4.79 39.75
C GLU A 151 -28.95 -3.44 40.41
N LEU A 152 -28.14 -3.45 41.47
CA LEU A 152 -27.80 -2.26 42.26
C LEU A 152 -26.45 -1.64 41.89
N ASN A 153 -25.66 -2.28 41.01
CA ASN A 153 -24.30 -1.87 40.69
C ASN A 153 -24.12 -1.73 39.18
N ASP A 154 -23.87 -0.50 38.73
CA ASP A 154 -23.41 -0.25 37.37
C ASP A 154 -21.96 -0.70 37.21
N ALA A 155 -21.57 -1.00 35.97
CA ALA A 155 -20.20 -1.37 35.65
C ALA A 155 -19.65 -0.52 34.50
N THR A 156 -18.37 -0.19 34.60
CA THR A 156 -17.65 0.52 33.55
C THR A 156 -16.30 -0.15 33.28
N ALA A 157 -15.83 -0.05 32.04
CA ALA A 157 -14.51 -0.48 31.65
C ALA A 157 -13.99 0.39 30.51
N ASN A 158 -12.67 0.64 30.49
CA ASN A 158 -12.05 1.49 29.48
C ASN A 158 -11.17 0.65 28.55
N ALA A 159 -11.11 1.00 27.27
CA ALA A 159 -10.15 0.51 26.29
C ALA A 159 -9.54 1.68 25.53
N ARG A 160 -8.34 1.49 24.97
CA ARG A 160 -7.69 2.50 24.13
C ARG A 160 -7.61 2.00 22.70
N LEU A 161 -8.06 2.82 21.76
CA LEU A 161 -7.88 2.55 20.33
C LEU A 161 -6.68 3.35 19.82
N LYS A 162 -5.65 2.64 19.36
CA LYS A 162 -4.51 3.22 18.65
C LYS A 162 -4.92 3.44 17.20
N ILE A 163 -4.76 4.66 16.69
CA ILE A 163 -4.94 4.99 15.27
C ILE A 163 -3.64 5.65 14.79
N ALA A 164 -2.93 4.99 13.88
CA ALA A 164 -1.57 5.36 13.50
C ALA A 164 -1.46 5.59 12.00
N LYS A 165 -0.65 6.58 11.61
CA LYS A 165 -0.23 6.71 10.21
C LYS A 165 0.66 5.55 9.81
N THR A 166 0.46 5.06 8.59
CA THR A 166 1.47 4.24 7.93
C THR A 166 2.54 5.14 7.30
N LEU A 167 3.65 4.52 6.89
CA LEU A 167 4.74 5.23 6.19
C LEU A 167 4.30 5.85 4.85
N GLN A 168 3.12 5.50 4.34
CA GLN A 168 2.58 6.01 3.08
C GLN A 168 1.71 7.27 3.27
N SER A 169 1.43 7.69 4.52
CA SER A 169 0.46 8.74 4.84
C SER A 169 0.98 10.18 4.74
N GLY A 170 2.25 10.39 4.38
CA GLY A 170 2.89 11.72 4.39
C GLY A 170 2.99 12.35 5.79
N ASP A 171 3.49 13.58 5.86
CA ASP A 171 3.75 14.28 7.13
C ASP A 171 2.61 15.19 7.60
N GLU A 172 1.62 15.49 6.75
CA GLU A 172 0.49 16.35 7.11
C GLU A 172 -0.42 15.69 8.14
N ALA A 173 -1.09 16.48 8.99
CA ALA A 173 -2.07 15.95 9.92
C ALA A 173 -3.21 15.26 9.15
N LEU A 174 -3.64 14.08 9.59
CA LEU A 174 -4.61 13.26 8.87
C LEU A 174 -5.93 13.16 9.66
N PRO A 175 -7.00 13.84 9.23
CA PRO A 175 -8.30 13.71 9.87
C PRO A 175 -8.94 12.35 9.54
N TYR A 176 -9.76 11.83 10.45
CA TYR A 176 -10.48 10.57 10.26
C TYR A 176 -11.87 10.59 10.90
N LEU A 177 -12.72 9.69 10.43
CA LEU A 177 -13.98 9.32 11.08
C LEU A 177 -13.83 7.97 11.76
N LEU A 178 -14.36 7.85 12.97
CA LEU A 178 -14.49 6.62 13.72
C LEU A 178 -15.97 6.31 13.93
N THR A 179 -16.38 5.11 13.54
CA THR A 179 -17.68 4.52 13.88
C THR A 179 -17.47 3.17 14.55
N PHE A 180 -18.47 2.70 15.30
CA PHE A 180 -18.47 1.33 15.81
C PHE A 180 -19.65 0.54 15.26
N GLU A 181 -19.38 -0.70 14.90
CA GLU A 181 -20.36 -1.65 14.38
C GLU A 181 -20.44 -2.88 15.27
N SER A 182 -21.67 -3.33 15.55
CA SER A 182 -21.94 -4.60 16.21
C SER A 182 -23.10 -5.29 15.49
N THR A 183 -23.01 -6.61 15.34
CA THR A 183 -24.11 -7.42 14.80
C THR A 183 -25.28 -7.56 15.78
N GLN A 184 -25.11 -7.14 17.03
CA GLN A 184 -26.10 -7.21 18.10
C GLN A 184 -26.74 -5.85 18.39
N GLN A 185 -26.45 -4.82 17.59
CA GLN A 185 -27.11 -3.54 17.70
C GLN A 185 -28.61 -3.67 17.40
N HIS A 186 -29.45 -3.00 18.19
CA HIS A 186 -30.90 -2.97 17.99
C HIS A 186 -31.49 -1.71 18.63
N ASP A 187 -32.51 -1.14 18.01
CA ASP A 187 -33.17 0.10 18.43
C ASP A 187 -32.20 1.25 18.74
N ASN A 188 -31.16 1.42 17.90
CA ASN A 188 -30.13 2.45 18.09
C ASN A 188 -29.32 2.33 19.39
N HIS A 189 -29.20 1.10 19.92
CA HIS A 189 -28.33 0.79 21.06
C HIS A 189 -27.43 -0.39 20.74
N TYR A 190 -26.21 -0.37 21.28
CA TYR A 190 -25.37 -1.56 21.33
C TYR A 190 -25.88 -2.51 22.40
N GLN A 191 -25.86 -3.81 22.13
CA GLN A 191 -26.39 -4.80 23.07
C GLN A 191 -25.39 -5.91 23.35
N LEU A 192 -25.35 -6.32 24.61
CA LEU A 192 -24.73 -7.57 25.01
C LEU A 192 -25.78 -8.67 25.01
N ARG A 193 -25.45 -9.80 24.40
CA ARG A 193 -26.32 -10.97 24.38
C ARG A 193 -25.90 -11.98 25.42
N ALA A 194 -26.88 -12.60 26.07
CA ALA A 194 -26.66 -13.72 26.96
C ALA A 194 -26.10 -14.93 26.17
N SER A 195 -25.08 -15.59 26.73
CA SER A 195 -24.48 -16.79 26.14
C SER A 195 -25.46 -17.97 26.06
N LYS A 196 -26.53 -17.94 26.85
CA LYS A 196 -27.63 -18.90 26.83
C LYS A 196 -28.95 -18.13 26.69
N GLY A 197 -29.75 -18.51 25.69
CA GLY A 197 -31.05 -17.89 25.40
C GLY A 197 -30.98 -16.74 24.38
N ALA A 198 -32.05 -15.96 24.31
CA ALA A 198 -32.22 -14.85 23.36
C ALA A 198 -32.30 -13.48 24.06
N LEU A 199 -31.92 -13.41 25.34
CA LEU A 199 -31.92 -12.17 26.11
C LEU A 199 -30.72 -11.30 25.70
N SER A 200 -30.99 -10.03 25.46
CA SER A 200 -30.00 -9.01 25.17
C SER A 200 -30.26 -7.79 26.03
N ILE A 201 -29.20 -7.10 26.45
CA ILE A 201 -29.31 -5.89 27.27
C ILE A 201 -28.44 -4.76 26.69
N PRO A 202 -28.91 -3.51 26.73
CA PRO A 202 -28.17 -2.39 26.17
C PRO A 202 -26.96 -2.03 27.03
N TYR A 203 -25.88 -1.63 26.39
CA TYR A 203 -24.73 -0.97 26.99
C TYR A 203 -24.39 0.31 26.23
N ARG A 204 -23.60 1.19 26.85
CA ARG A 204 -23.21 2.48 26.28
C ARG A 204 -21.72 2.51 26.00
N ILE A 205 -21.38 3.17 24.90
CA ILE A 205 -20.01 3.51 24.51
C ILE A 205 -19.89 5.03 24.59
N SER A 206 -18.79 5.53 25.13
CA SER A 206 -18.52 6.96 25.17
C SER A 206 -17.05 7.27 24.89
N ILE A 207 -16.82 8.38 24.21
CA ILE A 207 -15.50 8.97 23.96
C ILE A 207 -15.58 10.40 24.47
N ASP A 208 -14.62 10.81 25.30
CA ASP A 208 -14.60 12.13 25.96
C ASP A 208 -15.92 12.51 26.65
N GLY A 209 -16.58 11.51 27.26
CA GLY A 209 -17.87 11.69 27.94
C GLY A 209 -19.07 11.85 27.01
N LYS A 210 -18.88 11.84 25.68
CA LYS A 210 -19.97 11.87 24.70
C LYS A 210 -20.37 10.46 24.32
N GLU A 211 -21.66 10.16 24.43
CA GLU A 211 -22.22 8.87 24.01
C GLU A 211 -22.07 8.69 22.49
N ILE A 212 -21.55 7.55 22.10
CA ILE A 212 -21.40 7.11 20.72
C ILE A 212 -22.47 6.04 20.51
N ALA A 213 -23.54 6.40 19.79
CA ALA A 213 -24.59 5.48 19.40
C ALA A 213 -24.24 4.78 18.06
N PRO A 214 -24.91 3.67 17.70
CA PRO A 214 -24.82 3.09 16.36
C PRO A 214 -24.95 4.15 15.25
N GLY A 215 -24.00 4.16 14.32
CA GLY A 215 -23.96 5.13 13.21
C GLY A 215 -23.46 6.54 13.58
N PHE A 216 -23.20 6.83 14.86
CA PHE A 216 -22.56 8.09 15.25
C PHE A 216 -21.12 8.14 14.72
N GLN A 217 -20.75 9.26 14.10
CA GLN A 217 -19.42 9.50 13.55
C GLN A 217 -18.60 10.38 14.49
N TYR A 218 -17.65 9.77 15.20
CA TYR A 218 -16.63 10.51 15.95
C TYR A 218 -15.58 11.05 14.97
N ARG A 219 -15.13 12.29 15.18
CA ARG A 219 -14.12 12.95 14.36
C ARG A 219 -12.83 13.08 15.15
N GLY A 220 -11.75 12.53 14.62
CA GLY A 220 -10.42 12.65 15.22
C GLY A 220 -9.39 13.10 14.19
N THR A 221 -8.15 13.29 14.64
CA THR A 221 -7.05 13.71 13.76
C THR A 221 -5.74 13.11 14.25
N ILE A 222 -5.06 12.38 13.36
CA ILE A 222 -3.70 11.92 13.61
C ILE A 222 -2.75 13.10 13.42
N PRO A 223 -1.91 13.45 14.41
CA PRO A 223 -1.03 14.63 14.33
C PRO A 223 -0.07 14.62 13.13
N SER A 224 0.44 15.80 12.76
CA SER A 224 1.51 15.92 11.75
C SER A 224 2.80 15.21 12.19
N GLY A 225 3.56 14.70 11.23
CA GLY A 225 4.78 13.93 11.41
C GLY A 225 4.66 12.49 10.89
N THR A 226 5.81 11.85 10.68
CA THR A 226 5.91 10.49 10.17
C THR A 226 5.57 9.47 11.26
N ALA A 227 4.73 8.48 10.93
CA ALA A 227 4.34 7.39 11.83
C ALA A 227 3.74 7.85 13.18
N THR A 228 3.10 9.02 13.21
CA THR A 228 2.40 9.54 14.38
C THR A 228 1.13 8.76 14.70
N VAL A 229 0.67 8.93 15.93
CA VAL A 229 -0.42 8.15 16.52
C VAL A 229 -1.39 9.08 17.22
N ASP A 230 -2.68 8.80 17.05
CA ASP A 230 -3.76 9.28 17.90
C ASP A 230 -4.25 8.13 18.80
N TRP A 231 -4.49 8.45 20.07
CA TRP A 231 -4.99 7.49 21.06
C TRP A 231 -6.38 7.92 21.50
N VAL A 232 -7.38 7.11 21.17
CA VAL A 232 -8.77 7.37 21.55
C VAL A 232 -9.10 6.55 22.78
N ASP A 233 -9.42 7.23 23.88
CA ASP A 233 -9.87 6.61 25.13
C ASP A 233 -11.38 6.37 25.06
N ILE A 234 -11.77 5.10 25.18
CA ILE A 234 -13.15 4.65 25.01
C ILE A 234 -13.64 4.04 26.32
N GLN A 235 -14.74 4.56 26.84
CA GLN A 235 -15.41 4.03 28.02
C GLN A 235 -16.67 3.25 27.61
N PHE A 236 -16.77 2.04 28.16
CA PHE A 236 -17.92 1.15 28.06
C PHE A 236 -18.64 1.13 29.39
N ALA A 237 -19.97 1.23 29.37
CA ALA A 237 -20.79 1.25 30.58
C ALA A 237 -22.03 0.36 30.43
N LEU A 238 -22.29 -0.45 31.46
CA LEU A 238 -23.49 -1.26 31.58
C LEU A 238 -24.24 -0.88 32.85
N SER A 239 -25.52 -0.53 32.72
CA SER A 239 -26.35 -0.25 33.90
C SER A 239 -26.77 -1.54 34.58
N GLY A 240 -26.62 -1.60 35.90
CA GLY A 240 -27.07 -2.70 36.72
C GLY A 240 -28.57 -2.95 36.60
N LYS A 241 -29.37 -1.89 36.50
CA LYS A 241 -30.83 -2.01 36.33
C LYS A 241 -31.22 -2.81 35.07
N SER A 242 -30.39 -2.76 34.02
CA SER A 242 -30.60 -3.51 32.79
C SER A 242 -30.42 -5.02 32.98
N THR A 243 -29.82 -5.48 34.08
CA THR A 243 -29.64 -6.92 34.39
C THR A 243 -30.82 -7.50 35.18
N ARG A 244 -31.85 -6.72 35.51
CA ARG A 244 -33.02 -7.21 36.24
C ARG A 244 -33.69 -8.37 35.50
N GLY A 245 -33.95 -9.46 36.20
CA GLY A 245 -34.58 -10.67 35.63
C GLY A 245 -33.61 -11.63 34.94
N LEU A 246 -32.31 -11.31 34.87
CA LEU A 246 -31.29 -12.27 34.46
C LEU A 246 -30.91 -13.19 35.63
N ALA A 247 -30.77 -14.48 35.34
CA ALA A 247 -30.22 -15.43 36.31
C ALA A 247 -28.78 -15.04 36.67
N ALA A 248 -28.41 -15.21 37.94
CA ALA A 248 -27.03 -15.00 38.40
C ALA A 248 -26.05 -15.89 37.62
N GLY A 249 -24.90 -15.34 37.25
CA GLY A 249 -23.89 -16.05 36.45
C GLY A 249 -24.18 -16.09 34.94
N THR A 250 -25.24 -15.42 34.46
CA THR A 250 -25.45 -15.20 33.02
C THR A 250 -24.26 -14.44 32.44
N ARG A 251 -23.59 -15.04 31.45
CA ARG A 251 -22.49 -14.38 30.73
C ARG A 251 -23.04 -13.60 29.56
N LEU A 252 -22.64 -12.33 29.46
CA LEU A 252 -23.09 -11.38 28.44
C LEU A 252 -21.90 -11.05 27.54
N ILE A 253 -22.09 -11.08 26.22
CA ILE A 253 -21.00 -10.94 25.23
C ILE A 253 -21.46 -10.07 24.06
N ASP A 254 -20.55 -9.25 23.55
CA ASP A 254 -20.65 -8.58 22.26
C ASP A 254 -19.30 -8.54 21.55
N THR A 255 -19.35 -8.47 20.22
CA THR A 255 -18.18 -8.27 19.35
C THR A 255 -18.39 -6.95 18.64
N LEU A 256 -17.49 -6.00 18.93
CA LEU A 256 -17.51 -4.67 18.37
C LEU A 256 -16.37 -4.48 17.38
N THR A 257 -16.67 -3.91 16.22
CA THR A 257 -15.68 -3.51 15.22
C THR A 257 -15.58 -1.99 15.21
N ALA A 258 -14.37 -1.46 15.38
CA ALA A 258 -14.08 -0.05 15.12
C ALA A 258 -13.77 0.11 13.62
N VAL A 259 -14.52 0.97 12.93
CA VAL A 259 -14.31 1.31 11.53
C VAL A 259 -13.71 2.72 11.46
N ILE A 260 -12.51 2.82 10.88
CA ILE A 260 -11.78 4.06 10.76
C ILE A 260 -11.70 4.42 9.28
N THR A 261 -12.24 5.58 8.91
CA THR A 261 -12.22 6.09 7.54
C THR A 261 -11.37 7.36 7.49
N PRO A 262 -10.27 7.39 6.72
CA PRO A 262 -9.55 8.64 6.47
C PRO A 262 -10.48 9.66 5.82
N ASN A 263 -10.50 10.89 6.34
CA ASN A 263 -11.10 12.02 5.65
C ASN A 263 -10.00 12.71 4.85
N SER A 264 -10.10 12.65 3.52
CA SER A 264 -9.30 13.43 2.57
C SER A 264 -9.84 14.84 2.43
#